data_AF-A0A660WT75-F1
#
_entry.id   AF-A0A660WT75-F1
#
_cell.length_a   1.000
_cell.length_b   1.000
_cell.length_c   1.000
_cell.angle_alpha   90.00
_cell.angle_beta   90.00
_cell.angle_gamma   90.00
#
_symmetry.space_group_name_H-M   'P 1'
#
loop_
_entity.id
_entity.type
_entity.pdbx_description
1 polymer ?
#
loop_
_entity_poly.entity_id
_entity_poly.type
_entity_poly.pdbx_seq_one_letter_code
_entity_poly.pdbx_strand_id
1 'polypeptide(L)'
;MEKYIFDTVAFLKDLNRRFEEEELIHDFKVFIDYIVKNKIKLTPKNGWIPRKHIYAINSLFKSPKQLEDKVGDKIFKLREELQYSRFYFLDLLAGASGCIELSEKNMLIEGREYKYFMQMGGY
;
A
#
# COMPACT_ATOMS: atom_id res chain seq x y z
N MET A 1 -7.89 -4.78 41.26
CA MET A 1 -8.16 -5.63 40.07
C MET A 1 -8.33 -4.76 38.82
N GLU A 2 -9.08 -3.66 38.88
CA GLU A 2 -9.27 -2.71 37.76
C GLU A 2 -7.97 -2.07 37.22
N LYS A 3 -7.01 -1.71 38.08
CA LYS A 3 -5.73 -1.13 37.66
C LYS A 3 -4.89 -2.08 36.76
N TYR A 4 -4.87 -3.37 37.07
CA TYR A 4 -4.15 -4.40 36.29
C TYR A 4 -4.81 -4.65 34.92
N ILE A 5 -6.12 -4.50 34.82
CA ILE A 5 -6.86 -4.62 33.56
C ILE A 5 -6.60 -3.39 32.67
N PHE A 6 -6.58 -2.18 33.27
CA PHE A 6 -6.30 -0.94 32.54
C PHE A 6 -4.88 -0.93 31.92
N ASP A 7 -3.87 -1.35 32.69
CA ASP A 7 -2.48 -1.42 32.22
C ASP A 7 -2.31 -2.45 31.08
N THR A 8 -3.05 -3.56 31.14
CA THR A 8 -3.03 -4.59 30.08
C THR A 8 -3.68 -4.08 28.79
N VAL A 9 -4.82 -3.38 28.87
CA VAL A 9 -5.49 -2.81 27.69
C VAL A 9 -4.62 -1.73 27.03
N ALA A 10 -3.95 -0.89 27.82
CA ALA A 10 -3.03 0.11 27.31
C ALA A 10 -1.82 -0.54 26.60
N PHE A 11 -1.23 -1.57 27.20
CA PHE A 11 -0.13 -2.34 26.60
C PHE A 11 -0.53 -2.98 25.27
N LEU A 12 -1.68 -3.66 25.22
CA LEU A 12 -2.16 -4.29 23.99
C LEU A 12 -2.46 -3.28 22.88
N LYS A 13 -2.97 -2.09 23.22
CA LYS A 13 -3.18 -1.01 22.25
C LYS A 13 -1.86 -0.50 21.67
N ASP A 14 -0.84 -0.28 22.49
CA ASP A 14 0.47 0.15 21.99
C ASP A 14 1.13 -0.93 21.14
N LEU A 15 1.05 -2.20 21.58
CA LEU A 15 1.56 -3.32 20.81
C LEU A 15 0.89 -3.43 19.44
N ASN A 16 -0.45 -3.33 19.39
CA ASN A 16 -1.20 -3.35 18.12
C ASN A 16 -0.83 -2.17 17.21
N ARG A 17 -0.66 -0.97 17.78
CA ARG A 17 -0.21 0.21 17.04
C ARG A 17 1.16 0.00 16.40
N ARG A 18 2.12 -0.59 17.13
CA ARG A 18 3.45 -0.91 16.58
C ARG A 18 3.37 -1.93 15.45
N PHE A 19 2.53 -2.96 15.60
CA PHE A 19 2.30 -3.93 14.53
C PHE A 19 1.69 -3.29 13.27
N GLU A 20 0.71 -2.40 13.43
CA GLU A 20 0.10 -1.65 12.32
C GLU A 20 1.10 -0.72 11.62
N GLU A 21 1.98 -0.06 12.39
CA GLU A 21 3.05 0.79 11.86
C GLU A 21 4.07 -0.01 11.05
N GLU A 22 4.53 -1.15 11.60
CA GLU A 22 5.42 -2.07 10.88
C GLU A 22 4.79 -2.63 9.60
N GLU A 23 3.51 -3.01 9.64
CA GLU A 23 2.78 -3.47 8.46
C GLU A 23 2.73 -2.35 7.40
N LEU A 24 2.36 -1.13 7.80
CA LEU A 24 2.27 0.00 6.88
C LEU A 24 3.63 0.30 6.23
N ILE A 25 4.72 0.35 7.01
CA ILE A 25 6.06 0.62 6.48
C ILE A 25 6.49 -0.49 5.52
N HIS A 26 6.30 -1.76 5.89
CA HIS A 26 6.60 -2.89 5.01
C HIS A 26 5.84 -2.78 3.69
N ASP A 27 4.54 -2.56 3.77
CA ASP A 27 3.67 -2.60 2.60
C ASP A 27 3.85 -1.38 1.70
N PHE A 28 4.20 -0.23 2.27
CA PHE A 28 4.62 0.93 1.51
C PHE A 28 5.94 0.70 0.78
N LYS A 29 6.95 0.08 1.41
CA LYS A 29 8.20 -0.31 0.72
C LYS A 29 7.94 -1.27 -0.43
N VAL A 30 7.13 -2.30 -0.19
CA VAL A 30 6.73 -3.27 -1.23
C VAL A 30 6.05 -2.56 -2.39
N PHE A 31 5.13 -1.63 -2.10
CA PHE A 31 4.40 -0.87 -3.11
C PHE A 31 5.34 -0.05 -4.00
N ILE A 32 6.22 0.78 -3.41
CA ILE A 32 7.12 1.65 -4.18
C ILE A 32 8.19 0.86 -4.92
N ASP A 33 8.77 -0.19 -4.31
CA ASP A 33 9.79 -1.03 -4.95
C ASP A 33 9.22 -1.80 -6.15
N TYR A 34 8.00 -2.32 -6.02
CA TYR A 34 7.32 -2.96 -7.14
C TYR A 34 7.10 -1.97 -8.30
N ILE A 35 6.64 -0.76 -8.02
CA ILE A 35 6.42 0.27 -9.05
C ILE A 35 7.72 0.58 -9.79
N VAL A 36 8.80 0.85 -9.06
CA VAL A 36 10.11 1.19 -9.65
C VAL A 36 10.65 0.06 -10.52
N LYS A 37 10.57 -1.19 -10.05
CA LYS A 37 11.04 -2.36 -10.80
C LYS A 37 10.21 -2.63 -12.06
N ASN A 38 8.90 -2.42 -12.00
CA ASN A 38 7.98 -2.77 -13.09
C ASN A 38 7.65 -1.61 -14.03
N LYS A 39 8.02 -0.37 -13.69
CA LYS A 39 7.78 0.85 -14.48
C LYS A 39 6.34 0.94 -14.98
N ILE A 40 5.40 1.06 -14.04
CA ILE A 40 3.98 0.92 -14.33
C ILE A 40 3.46 2.06 -15.21
N LYS A 41 2.87 1.73 -16.35
CA LYS A 41 2.12 2.68 -17.18
C LYS A 41 0.68 2.77 -16.68
N LEU A 42 0.23 3.99 -16.39
CA LEU A 42 -1.12 4.26 -15.90
C LEU A 42 -2.15 4.12 -17.03
N THR A 43 -3.40 3.85 -16.63
CA THR A 43 -4.52 3.76 -17.58
C THR A 43 -4.77 5.12 -18.25
N PRO A 44 -4.96 5.19 -19.58
CA PRO A 44 -5.08 6.48 -20.29
C PRO A 44 -6.29 7.32 -19.90
N LYS A 45 -7.41 6.69 -19.50
CA LYS A 45 -8.67 7.39 -19.25
C LYS A 45 -8.69 8.07 -17.87
N ASN A 46 -8.19 7.36 -16.86
CA ASN A 46 -8.37 7.76 -15.46
C ASN A 46 -7.04 7.96 -14.71
N GLY A 47 -5.89 7.63 -15.32
CA GLY A 47 -4.60 7.75 -14.66
C GLY A 47 -4.37 6.74 -13.54
N TRP A 48 -5.09 5.61 -13.52
CA TRP A 48 -4.97 4.63 -12.43
C TRP A 48 -3.95 3.54 -12.69
N ILE A 49 -3.47 2.94 -11.59
CA ILE A 49 -2.66 1.73 -11.63
C ILE A 49 -3.48 0.59 -12.27
N PRO A 50 -2.99 -0.05 -13.35
CA PRO A 50 -3.69 -1.16 -13.96
C PRO A 50 -3.89 -2.30 -12.96
N ARG A 51 -5.09 -2.88 -12.96
CA ARG A 51 -5.51 -3.90 -11.99
C ARG A 51 -4.54 -5.09 -11.83
N LYS A 52 -3.89 -5.53 -12.91
CA LYS A 52 -2.89 -6.61 -12.84
C LYS A 52 -1.77 -6.32 -11.83
N HIS A 53 -1.38 -5.06 -11.70
CA HIS A 53 -0.36 -4.63 -10.77
C HIS A 53 -0.91 -4.51 -9.35
N ILE A 54 -2.15 -4.05 -9.17
CA ILE A 54 -2.83 -4.04 -7.87
C ILE A 54 -2.83 -5.46 -7.27
N TYR A 55 -3.18 -6.47 -8.07
CA TYR A 55 -3.21 -7.87 -7.62
C TYR A 55 -1.81 -8.39 -7.27
N ALA A 56 -0.82 -8.10 -8.10
CA ALA A 56 0.57 -8.50 -7.86
C ALA A 56 1.14 -7.84 -6.60
N ILE A 57 0.89 -6.55 -6.39
CA ILE A 57 1.34 -5.83 -5.20
C ILE A 57 0.61 -6.37 -3.96
N ASN A 58 -0.70 -6.57 -4.01
CA ASN A 58 -1.47 -7.10 -2.89
C ASN A 58 -0.95 -8.45 -2.40
N SER A 59 -0.53 -9.34 -3.31
CA SER A 59 0.03 -10.64 -2.93
C SER A 59 1.38 -10.56 -2.21
N LEU A 60 2.05 -9.41 -2.26
CA LEU A 60 3.33 -9.16 -1.59
C LEU A 60 3.16 -8.44 -0.25
N PHE A 61 1.96 -8.00 0.10
CA PHE A 61 1.71 -7.35 1.38
C PHE A 61 1.79 -8.35 2.55
N LYS A 62 2.13 -7.84 3.74
CA LYS A 62 2.18 -8.64 4.98
C LYS A 62 0.82 -9.26 5.30
N SER A 63 -0.24 -8.49 5.05
CA SER A 63 -1.64 -8.94 5.15
C SER A 63 -2.38 -8.63 3.84
N PRO A 64 -2.33 -9.52 2.83
CA PRO A 64 -3.06 -9.35 1.57
C PRO A 64 -4.57 -9.30 1.82
N LYS A 65 -5.25 -8.30 1.26
CA LYS A 65 -6.71 -8.18 1.38
C LYS A 65 -7.42 -8.85 0.21
N GLN A 66 -8.65 -9.29 0.44
CA GLN A 66 -9.50 -9.77 -0.65
C GLN A 66 -9.86 -8.57 -1.57
N LEU A 67 -9.59 -8.72 -2.87
CA LEU A 67 -9.77 -7.67 -3.88
C LEU A 67 -11.04 -7.89 -4.75
N GLU A 68 -11.84 -8.88 -4.39
CA GLU A 68 -13.04 -9.28 -5.12
C GLU A 68 -14.20 -9.44 -4.13
N ASP A 69 -15.32 -8.79 -4.41
CA ASP A 69 -16.54 -9.01 -3.66
C ASP A 69 -17.29 -10.20 -4.26
N LYS A 70 -17.65 -11.19 -3.45
CA LYS A 70 -18.56 -12.26 -3.88
C LYS A 70 -19.97 -11.94 -3.39
N VAL A 71 -20.94 -11.88 -4.31
CA VAL A 71 -22.36 -11.82 -3.98
C VAL A 71 -23.04 -13.01 -4.65
N GLY A 72 -23.41 -14.02 -3.85
CA GLY A 72 -23.82 -15.34 -4.36
C GLY A 72 -22.65 -16.03 -5.10
N ASP A 73 -22.94 -16.66 -6.23
CA ASP A 73 -21.92 -17.31 -7.08
C ASP A 73 -21.18 -16.33 -8.02
N LYS A 74 -21.48 -15.03 -7.95
CA LYS A 74 -20.89 -14.01 -8.84
C LYS A 74 -19.70 -13.34 -8.17
N ILE A 75 -18.57 -13.32 -8.89
CA ILE A 75 -17.35 -12.61 -8.52
C ILE A 75 -17.42 -11.18 -9.08
N PHE A 76 -17.64 -10.20 -8.21
CA PHE A 76 -17.57 -8.78 -8.53
C PHE A 76 -16.12 -8.33 -8.40
N LYS A 77 -15.55 -8.05 -9.57
CA LYS A 77 -14.20 -7.54 -9.70
C LYS A 77 -14.24 -6.02 -9.58
N LEU A 78 -13.68 -5.46 -8.50
CA LEU A 78 -13.59 -4.02 -8.29
C LEU A 78 -12.81 -3.38 -9.46
N ARG A 79 -13.39 -2.33 -10.05
CA ARG A 79 -12.97 -1.73 -11.32
C ARG A 79 -12.05 -0.52 -11.15
N GLU A 80 -12.04 0.12 -9.98
CA GLU A 80 -11.44 1.44 -9.78
C GLU A 80 -10.48 1.48 -8.57
N GLU A 81 -9.45 2.33 -8.63
CA GLU A 81 -8.45 2.47 -7.56
C GLU A 81 -9.06 3.01 -6.25
N LEU A 82 -10.07 3.89 -6.34
CA LEU A 82 -10.88 4.36 -5.22
C LEU A 82 -11.58 3.22 -4.44
N GLN A 83 -11.88 2.11 -5.11
CA GLN A 83 -12.48 0.94 -4.48
C GLN A 83 -11.44 0.11 -3.70
N TYR A 84 -10.16 0.39 -3.92
CA TYR A 84 -9.03 -0.16 -3.19
C TYR A 84 -8.41 0.93 -2.31
N SER A 85 -9.13 1.38 -1.28
CA SER A 85 -8.74 2.51 -0.42
C SER A 85 -7.29 2.48 0.07
N ARG A 86 -6.78 1.28 0.40
CA ARG A 86 -5.39 1.06 0.78
C ARG A 86 -4.41 1.40 -0.35
N PHE A 87 -4.70 1.01 -1.59
CA PHE A 87 -3.84 1.31 -2.74
C PHE A 87 -3.86 2.79 -3.06
N TYR A 88 -5.04 3.39 -3.08
CA TYR A 88 -5.17 4.84 -3.29
C TYR A 88 -4.39 5.63 -2.23
N PHE A 89 -4.45 5.22 -0.96
CA PHE A 89 -3.66 5.83 0.11
C PHE A 89 -2.15 5.69 -0.13
N LEU A 90 -1.68 4.50 -0.51
CA LEU A 90 -0.25 4.26 -0.78
C LEU A 90 0.24 5.04 -2.01
N ASP A 91 -0.58 5.17 -3.06
CA ASP A 91 -0.26 5.96 -4.25
C ASP A 91 -0.12 7.45 -3.92
N LEU A 92 -1.10 8.00 -3.19
CA LEU A 92 -1.03 9.38 -2.69
C LEU A 92 0.20 9.60 -1.80
N LEU A 93 0.45 8.67 -0.87
CA LEU A 93 1.60 8.77 0.03
C LEU A 93 2.92 8.71 -0.75
N ALA A 94 3.03 7.84 -1.77
CA ALA A 94 4.22 7.68 -2.60
C ALA A 94 4.53 8.93 -3.41
N GLY A 95 3.51 9.57 -3.97
CA GLY A 95 3.65 10.85 -4.66
C GLY A 95 3.98 12.00 -3.71
N ALA A 96 3.25 12.10 -2.59
CA ALA A 96 3.44 13.16 -1.61
C ALA A 96 4.82 13.10 -0.92
N SER A 97 5.33 11.89 -0.67
CA SER A 97 6.67 11.68 -0.10
C SER A 97 7.79 11.84 -1.12
N GLY A 98 7.49 11.98 -2.42
CA GLY A 98 8.50 12.03 -3.47
C GLY A 98 9.24 10.71 -3.71
N CYS A 99 8.68 9.59 -3.25
CA CYS A 99 9.22 8.26 -3.53
C CYS A 99 8.89 7.77 -4.94
N ILE A 100 7.76 8.22 -5.50
CA ILE A 100 7.32 7.92 -6.86
C ILE A 100 6.98 9.21 -7.59
N GLU A 101 7.34 9.29 -8.86
CA GLU A 101 7.04 10.43 -9.74
C GLU A 101 6.29 9.98 -10.99
N LEU A 102 5.48 10.88 -11.56
CA LEU A 102 4.80 10.64 -12.84
C LEU A 102 5.66 11.20 -13.98
N SER A 103 6.12 10.31 -14.86
CA SER A 103 6.81 10.71 -16.08
C SER A 103 5.85 11.30 -17.13
N GLU A 104 6.42 12.05 -18.08
CA GLU A 104 5.70 12.60 -19.25
C GLU A 104 4.97 11.54 -20.09
N LYS A 105 5.39 10.27 -20.00
CA LYS A 105 4.80 9.14 -20.73
C LYS A 105 3.66 8.45 -19.97
N ASN A 106 3.14 9.09 -18.92
CA ASN A 106 2.11 8.55 -18.03
C ASN A 106 2.56 7.23 -17.35
N MET A 107 3.82 7.18 -16.92
CA MET A 107 4.39 6.05 -16.18
C MET A 107 4.86 6.49 -14.80
N LEU A 108 4.56 5.67 -13.80
CA LEU A 108 5.11 5.80 -12.47
C LEU A 108 6.56 5.33 -12.47
N ILE A 109 7.46 6.18 -11.97
CA ILE A 109 8.91 5.97 -11.96
C ILE A 109 9.49 6.30 -10.57
N GLU A 110 10.76 5.95 -10.39
CA GLU A 110 11.55 6.29 -9.20
C GLU A 110 11.55 7.81 -8.96
N GLY A 111 11.12 8.22 -7.77
CA GLY A 111 11.21 9.60 -7.32
C GLY A 111 12.46 9.87 -6.48
N ARG A 112 12.75 11.15 -6.25
CA ARG A 112 13.97 11.60 -5.56
C ARG A 112 14.19 11.01 -4.16
N GLU A 113 13.12 10.72 -3.40
CA GLU A 113 13.22 10.20 -2.02
C GLU A 113 13.24 8.67 -1.94
N TYR A 114 13.08 7.96 -3.06
CA TYR A 114 12.96 6.50 -3.10
C TYR A 114 14.11 5.79 -2.38
N LYS A 115 15.36 6.12 -2.73
CA LYS A 115 16.53 5.44 -2.18
C LYS A 115 16.67 5.68 -0.68
N TYR A 116 16.38 6.91 -0.24
CA TYR A 116 16.42 7.27 1.17
C TYR A 116 15.40 6.44 1.96
N PHE A 117 14.15 6.39 1.48
CA PHE A 117 13.09 5.62 2.15
C PHE A 117 13.38 4.11 2.20
N MET A 118 13.90 3.53 1.11
CA MET A 118 14.24 2.11 1.06
C MET A 118 15.36 1.73 2.04
N GLN A 119 16.26 2.66 2.38
CA GLN A 119 17.34 2.47 3.34
C GLN A 119 16.89 2.66 4.80
N MET A 120 15.75 3.34 5.05
CA MET A 120 15.23 3.51 6.41
C MET A 120 14.69 2.18 6.95
N GLY A 121 15.15 1.74 8.12
CA GLY A 121 14.70 0.49 8.76
C GLY A 121 15.67 -0.69 8.66
N GLY A 122 16.96 -0.43 8.40
CA GLY A 122 18.03 -1.32 8.84
C GLY A 122 18.43 -0.98 10.28
N TYR A 123 17.73 -1.57 11.25
CA TYR A 123 18.15 -1.61 12.65
C TYR A 123 18.23 -3.06 13.10
#